data_AF-A0A530BSY1-F1
#
_entry.id   AF-A0A530BSY1-F1
#
_cell.length_a   1.000
_cell.length_b   1.000
_cell.length_c   1.000
_cell.angle_alpha   90.00
_cell.angle_beta   90.00
_cell.angle_gamma   90.00
#
_symmetry.space_group_name_H-M   'P 1'
#
loop_
_entity.id
_entity.type
_entity.pdbx_description
1 polymer ?
#
loop_
_entity_poly.entity_id
_entity_poly.type
_entity_poly.pdbx_seq_one_letter_code
_entity_poly.pdbx_strand_id
1 'polypeptide(L)'
;MLSPRGLRVTMSARFYSLLLTFLLIAPSAFSETLKLPDNLTGFSSPAGESFLAESMAKEAYFPLASNFLTQKTQAYCGVASIVMVLNALNVPAPSVPEYEPYKTFTQDNVLNERTETILPRQVLDKQGMTLDQIGAILSTQPIKAEVRHA
;
A
#
# COMPACT_ATOMS: atom_id res chain seq x y z
N MET A 1 -20.92 -38.26 46.10
CA MET A 1 -22.07 -37.44 45.68
C MET A 1 -21.61 -35.99 45.59
N LEU A 2 -21.21 -35.51 44.41
CA LEU A 2 -20.97 -34.09 44.10
C LEU A 2 -21.07 -33.92 42.58
N SER A 3 -22.13 -33.24 42.15
CA SER A 3 -22.48 -32.99 40.75
C SER A 3 -21.79 -31.72 40.24
N PRO A 4 -21.20 -31.70 39.04
CA PRO A 4 -20.67 -30.48 38.46
C PRO A 4 -21.81 -29.65 37.89
N ARG A 5 -22.16 -28.55 38.57
CA ARG A 5 -23.09 -27.55 38.04
C ARG A 5 -22.43 -26.84 36.86
N GLY A 6 -22.78 -27.27 35.64
CA GLY A 6 -22.48 -26.52 34.42
C GLY A 6 -23.18 -25.16 34.48
N LEU A 7 -22.38 -24.09 34.47
CA LEU A 7 -22.88 -22.72 34.42
C LEU A 7 -23.41 -22.45 33.01
N ARG A 8 -24.69 -22.73 32.77
CA ARG A 8 -25.38 -22.27 31.55
C ARG A 8 -25.55 -20.76 31.68
N VAL A 9 -24.70 -20.00 30.99
CA VAL A 9 -24.88 -18.57 30.81
C VAL A 9 -26.10 -18.38 29.90
N THR A 10 -27.27 -18.18 30.49
CA THR A 10 -28.48 -17.78 29.77
C THR A 10 -28.37 -16.29 29.47
N MET A 11 -27.81 -15.93 28.31
CA MET A 11 -27.87 -14.56 27.83
C MET A 11 -29.34 -14.16 27.62
N SER A 12 -29.78 -13.11 28.31
CA SER A 12 -31.16 -12.63 28.24
C SER A 12 -31.46 -12.02 26.86
N ALA A 13 -32.73 -12.08 26.43
CA ALA A 13 -33.19 -11.43 25.19
C ALA A 13 -32.87 -9.92 25.14
N ARG A 14 -32.73 -9.29 26.32
CA ARG A 14 -32.28 -7.90 26.47
C ARG A 14 -30.82 -7.71 26.08
N PHE A 15 -29.97 -8.70 26.36
CA PHE A 15 -28.56 -8.68 25.95
C PHE A 15 -28.42 -8.82 24.43
N TYR A 16 -29.22 -9.69 23.81
CA TYR A 16 -29.28 -9.79 22.35
C TYR A 16 -29.83 -8.53 21.70
N SER A 17 -30.87 -7.91 22.28
CA SER A 17 -31.38 -6.61 21.80
C SER A 17 -30.35 -5.48 21.96
N LEU A 18 -29.59 -5.44 23.06
CA LEU A 18 -28.51 -4.47 23.25
C LEU A 18 -27.37 -4.67 22.23
N LEU A 19 -27.00 -5.92 21.96
CA LEU A 19 -25.96 -6.25 20.97
C LEU A 19 -26.42 -5.87 19.55
N LEU A 20 -27.67 -6.16 19.20
CA LEU A 20 -28.23 -5.80 17.89
C LEU A 20 -28.32 -4.28 17.70
N THR A 21 -28.72 -3.54 18.73
CA THR A 21 -28.75 -2.08 18.68
C THR A 21 -27.34 -1.48 18.61
N PHE A 22 -26.36 -2.05 19.30
CA PHE A 22 -24.96 -1.62 19.20
C PHE A 22 -24.37 -1.85 17.80
N LEU A 23 -24.73 -2.97 17.14
CA LEU A 23 -24.35 -3.25 15.76
C LEU A 23 -25.02 -2.31 14.74
N LEU A 24 -26.24 -1.83 15.01
CA LEU A 24 -26.96 -0.89 14.14
C LEU A 24 -26.50 0.57 14.30
N ILE A 25 -25.85 0.92 15.41
CA ILE A 25 -25.33 2.28 15.69
C ILE A 25 -23.82 2.36 15.40
N ALA A 26 -23.18 1.26 14.99
CA ALA A 26 -21.77 1.27 14.63
C ALA A 26 -21.52 2.31 13.52
N PRO A 27 -20.67 3.32 13.76
CA PRO A 27 -20.38 4.32 12.74
C PRO A 27 -19.79 3.61 11.52
N SER A 28 -20.27 4.00 10.34
CA SER A 28 -19.70 3.52 9.09
C SER A 28 -18.22 3.92 9.06
N ALA A 29 -17.34 2.92 9.05
CA ALA A 29 -15.91 3.15 8.86
C ALA A 29 -15.68 3.47 7.38
N PHE A 30 -15.76 4.75 7.02
CA PHE A 30 -15.35 5.22 5.70
C PHE A 30 -13.84 5.50 5.71
N SER A 31 -13.17 5.15 4.62
CA SER A 31 -11.79 5.57 4.41
C SER A 31 -11.79 7.08 4.14
N GLU A 32 -11.42 7.85 5.15
CA GLU A 32 -11.31 9.30 5.02
C GLU A 32 -9.91 9.69 4.54
N THR A 33 -9.86 10.53 3.52
CA THR A 33 -8.64 11.21 3.09
C THR A 33 -8.66 12.65 3.57
N LEU A 34 -7.49 13.24 3.80
CA LEU A 34 -7.40 14.63 4.23
C LEU A 34 -7.93 15.55 3.11
N LYS A 35 -8.62 16.64 3.50
CA LYS A 35 -9.04 17.67 2.56
C LYS A 35 -7.82 18.22 1.81
N LEU A 36 -7.94 18.32 0.48
CA LEU A 36 -6.91 18.94 -0.35
C LEU A 36 -6.83 20.46 -0.10
N PRO A 37 -5.62 21.04 -0.03
CA PRO A 37 -5.41 22.48 -0.12
C PRO A 37 -6.00 23.09 -1.40
N ASP A 38 -6.44 24.34 -1.34
CA ASP A 38 -7.16 25.00 -2.44
C ASP A 38 -6.34 25.17 -3.73
N ASN A 39 -5.01 25.05 -3.65
CA ASN A 39 -4.11 25.13 -4.80
C ASN A 39 -3.87 23.78 -5.51
N LEU A 40 -4.52 22.69 -5.07
CA LEU A 40 -4.40 21.35 -5.67
C LEU A 40 -5.75 20.89 -6.23
N THR A 41 -5.73 20.29 -7.42
CA THR A 41 -6.91 19.66 -8.03
C THR A 41 -6.85 18.15 -7.79
N GLY A 42 -7.87 17.61 -7.11
CA GLY A 42 -7.98 16.17 -6.86
C GLY A 42 -8.22 15.39 -8.15
N PHE A 43 -7.55 14.24 -8.27
CA PHE A 43 -7.62 13.40 -9.47
C PHE A 43 -9.04 12.89 -9.77
N SER A 44 -9.81 12.52 -8.74
CA SER A 44 -11.21 12.06 -8.85
C SER A 44 -12.25 13.18 -8.93
N SER A 45 -11.82 14.42 -9.21
CA SER A 45 -12.74 15.52 -9.48
C SER A 45 -13.01 15.63 -10.99
N PRO A 46 -14.13 16.21 -11.43
CA PRO A 46 -14.39 16.43 -12.86
C PRO A 46 -13.25 17.18 -13.58
N ALA A 47 -12.62 18.14 -12.89
CA ALA A 47 -11.47 18.86 -13.42
C ALA A 47 -10.22 17.97 -13.52
N GLY A 48 -9.93 17.14 -12.50
CA GLY A 48 -8.81 16.20 -12.51
C GLY A 48 -8.93 15.13 -13.60
N GLU A 49 -10.13 14.62 -13.83
CA GLU A 49 -10.43 13.69 -14.93
C GLU A 49 -10.20 14.34 -16.30
N SER A 50 -10.68 15.58 -16.50
CA SER A 50 -10.43 16.37 -17.71
C SER A 50 -8.93 16.61 -17.94
N PHE A 51 -8.16 16.94 -16.90
CA PHE A 51 -6.70 17.12 -17.02
C PHE A 51 -5.99 15.87 -17.55
N LEU A 52 -6.35 14.67 -17.08
CA LEU A 52 -5.80 13.43 -17.64
C LEU A 52 -6.31 13.16 -19.05
N ALA A 53 -7.60 13.37 -19.31
CA ALA A 53 -8.19 13.16 -20.62
C ALA A 53 -7.56 14.05 -21.71
N GLU A 54 -7.21 15.28 -21.37
CA GLU A 54 -6.64 16.28 -22.27
C GLU A 54 -5.10 16.26 -22.34
N SER A 55 -4.43 15.71 -21.31
CA SER A 55 -2.98 15.63 -21.30
C SER A 55 -2.43 14.82 -22.48
N MET A 56 -1.41 15.37 -23.14
CA MET A 56 -0.60 14.66 -24.14
C MET A 56 0.52 13.82 -23.49
N ALA A 57 0.90 14.12 -22.25
CA ALA A 57 2.00 13.48 -21.53
C ALA A 57 1.47 12.49 -20.48
N LYS A 58 0.78 11.44 -20.94
CA LYS A 58 0.08 10.48 -20.07
C LYS A 58 0.40 9.01 -20.31
N GLU A 59 1.38 8.71 -21.16
CA GLU A 59 1.73 7.33 -21.51
C GLU A 59 2.08 6.49 -20.28
N ALA A 60 2.82 7.07 -19.33
CA ALA A 60 3.19 6.40 -18.09
C ALA A 60 2.01 6.14 -17.14
N TYR A 61 0.88 6.86 -17.28
CA TYR A 61 -0.27 6.70 -16.38
C TYR A 61 -0.82 5.27 -16.45
N PHE A 62 -1.03 4.73 -17.64
CA PHE A 62 -1.69 3.42 -17.81
C PHE A 62 -0.93 2.26 -17.16
N PRO A 63 0.37 2.04 -17.43
CA PRO A 63 1.10 0.95 -16.79
C PRO A 63 1.29 1.19 -15.28
N LEU A 64 1.40 2.44 -14.81
CA LEU A 64 1.44 2.74 -13.38
C LEU A 64 0.10 2.46 -12.69
N ALA A 65 -1.02 2.85 -13.31
CA ALA A 65 -2.37 2.61 -12.82
C ALA A 65 -2.67 1.12 -12.72
N SER A 66 -2.24 0.31 -13.71
CA SER A 66 -2.36 -1.16 -13.66
C SER A 66 -1.58 -1.81 -12.53
N ASN A 67 -0.58 -1.11 -11.97
CA ASN A 67 0.25 -1.59 -10.87
C ASN A 67 0.01 -0.82 -9.56
N PHE A 68 -1.02 0.05 -9.51
CA PHE A 68 -1.25 0.94 -8.38
C PHE A 68 -1.54 0.14 -7.10
N LEU A 69 -0.90 0.55 -6.01
CA LEU A 69 -0.98 -0.15 -4.73
C LEU A 69 -0.81 0.82 -3.56
N THR A 70 -1.35 0.44 -2.40
CA THR A 70 -1.21 1.20 -1.15
C THR A 70 0.07 0.81 -0.42
N GLN A 71 0.82 1.78 0.09
CA GLN A 71 1.99 1.52 0.94
C GLN A 71 1.59 0.69 2.18
N LYS A 72 2.38 -0.34 2.52
CA LYS A 72 2.07 -1.25 3.65
C LYS A 72 2.11 -0.55 5.00
N THR A 73 3.02 0.41 5.16
CA THR A 73 3.21 1.18 6.39
C THR A 73 3.40 2.65 6.04
N GLN A 74 3.35 3.55 7.03
CA GLN A 74 3.55 4.99 6.80
C GLN A 74 4.95 5.34 6.27
N ALA A 75 5.94 4.47 6.43
CA ALA A 75 7.31 4.68 5.94
C ALA A 75 7.58 4.08 4.54
N TYR A 76 6.62 3.38 3.94
CA TYR A 76 6.84 2.56 2.73
C TYR A 76 6.47 3.25 1.42
N CYS A 77 6.23 4.57 1.42
CA CYS A 77 5.90 5.30 0.18
C CYS A 77 6.95 5.10 -0.92
N GLY A 78 8.25 5.10 -0.58
CA GLY A 78 9.33 4.80 -1.52
C GLY A 78 9.31 3.36 -2.02
N VAL A 79 9.08 2.39 -1.14
CA VAL A 79 9.00 0.96 -1.49
C VAL A 79 7.84 0.70 -2.45
N ALA A 80 6.66 1.20 -2.13
CA ALA A 80 5.48 1.11 -2.98
C ALA A 80 5.74 1.70 -4.38
N SER A 81 6.35 2.90 -4.42
CA SER A 81 6.71 3.56 -5.68
C SER A 81 7.68 2.73 -6.52
N ILE A 82 8.71 2.15 -5.89
CA ILE A 82 9.69 1.28 -6.57
C ILE A 82 8.97 0.05 -7.16
N VAL A 83 8.12 -0.63 -6.38
CA VAL A 83 7.37 -1.81 -6.85
C VAL A 83 6.51 -1.47 -8.06
N MET A 84 5.75 -0.38 -8.00
CA MET A 84 4.92 0.08 -9.11
C MET A 84 5.74 0.28 -10.38
N VAL A 85 6.88 0.98 -10.27
CA VAL A 85 7.75 1.29 -11.42
C VAL A 85 8.40 0.02 -11.98
N LEU A 86 8.92 -0.87 -11.14
CA LEU A 86 9.56 -2.11 -11.61
C LEU A 86 8.57 -3.03 -12.33
N ASN A 87 7.35 -3.16 -11.80
CA ASN A 87 6.31 -3.95 -12.45
C ASN A 87 5.80 -3.29 -13.74
N ALA A 88 5.63 -1.96 -13.75
CA ALA A 88 5.26 -1.22 -14.96
C ALA A 88 6.31 -1.35 -16.08
N LEU A 89 7.59 -1.45 -15.72
CA LEU A 89 8.71 -1.71 -16.63
C LEU A 89 8.86 -3.19 -17.01
N ASN A 90 8.06 -4.10 -16.45
CA ASN A 90 8.15 -5.55 -16.63
C ASN A 90 9.57 -6.11 -16.32
N VAL A 91 10.21 -5.57 -15.27
CA VAL A 91 11.52 -6.07 -14.82
C VAL A 91 11.39 -7.52 -14.33
N PRO A 92 12.34 -8.42 -14.64
CA PRO A 92 12.30 -9.79 -14.12
C PRO A 92 12.21 -9.82 -12.60
N ALA A 93 11.08 -10.31 -12.09
CA ALA A 93 10.78 -10.32 -10.67
C ALA A 93 11.07 -11.70 -10.02
N PRO A 94 11.29 -11.73 -8.69
CA PRO A 94 11.30 -12.98 -7.93
C PRO A 94 9.96 -13.73 -7.99
N SER A 95 9.98 -15.03 -7.71
CA SER A 95 8.77 -15.80 -7.43
C SER A 95 8.06 -15.28 -6.18
N VAL A 96 6.73 -15.32 -6.21
CA VAL A 96 5.87 -15.06 -5.05
C VAL A 96 5.09 -16.34 -4.78
N PRO A 97 5.33 -17.04 -3.65
CA PRO A 97 4.72 -18.33 -3.39
C PRO A 97 3.19 -18.35 -3.54
N GLU A 98 2.54 -17.25 -3.16
CA GLU A 98 1.09 -17.06 -3.23
C GLU A 98 0.56 -16.93 -4.66
N TYR A 99 1.43 -16.61 -5.63
CA TYR A 99 1.07 -16.32 -7.02
C TYR A 99 1.70 -17.28 -8.02
N GLU A 100 2.31 -18.38 -7.61
CA GLU A 100 2.91 -19.35 -8.53
C GLU A 100 1.90 -19.79 -9.62
N PRO A 101 2.33 -19.89 -10.91
CA PRO A 101 3.69 -19.73 -11.43
C PRO A 101 4.08 -18.28 -11.79
N TYR A 102 3.26 -17.29 -11.44
CA TYR A 102 3.46 -15.90 -11.80
C TYR A 102 4.52 -15.21 -10.92
N LYS A 103 5.23 -14.24 -11.50
CA LYS A 103 6.30 -13.49 -10.85
C LYS A 103 5.98 -12.00 -10.89
N THR A 104 6.16 -11.32 -9.77
CA THR A 104 5.90 -9.88 -9.64
C THR A 104 6.67 -9.31 -8.46
N PHE A 105 7.05 -8.04 -8.52
CA PHE A 105 7.56 -7.35 -7.35
C PHE A 105 6.41 -7.06 -6.38
N THR A 106 6.70 -7.22 -5.10
CA THR A 106 5.84 -6.87 -3.98
C THR A 106 6.63 -6.00 -3.00
N GLN A 107 5.93 -5.31 -2.10
CA GLN A 107 6.59 -4.52 -1.06
C GLN A 107 7.41 -5.38 -0.08
N ASP A 108 7.25 -6.72 -0.12
CA ASP A 108 8.00 -7.65 0.71
C ASP A 108 9.24 -8.21 0.01
N ASN A 109 9.13 -8.56 -1.28
CA ASN A 109 10.21 -9.22 -2.02
C ASN A 109 11.19 -8.24 -2.70
N VAL A 110 10.78 -6.98 -2.91
CA VAL A 110 11.66 -5.95 -3.47
C VAL A 110 12.79 -5.61 -2.49
N LEU A 111 12.50 -5.75 -1.19
CA LEU A 111 13.45 -5.63 -0.10
C LEU A 111 14.12 -7.00 0.11
N ASN A 112 15.42 -7.09 -0.11
CA ASN A 112 16.20 -8.33 -0.02
C ASN A 112 17.60 -8.04 0.53
N GLU A 113 18.46 -9.06 0.59
CA GLU A 113 19.83 -8.93 1.11
C GLU A 113 20.63 -7.81 0.44
N ARG A 114 20.46 -7.59 -0.87
CA ARG A 114 21.15 -6.50 -1.58
C ARG A 114 20.66 -5.13 -1.13
N THR A 115 19.35 -4.95 -0.98
CA THR A 115 18.79 -3.67 -0.52
C THR A 115 19.07 -3.41 0.96
N GLU A 116 19.20 -4.46 1.77
CA GLU A 116 19.52 -4.35 3.19
C GLU A 116 20.88 -3.68 3.41
N THR A 117 21.84 -3.88 2.49
CA THR A 117 23.15 -3.20 2.54
C THR A 117 23.08 -1.70 2.26
N ILE A 118 22.01 -1.23 1.62
CA ILE A 118 21.80 0.17 1.24
C ILE A 118 20.99 0.89 2.32
N LEU A 119 19.87 0.28 2.71
CA LEU A 119 18.97 0.78 3.74
C LEU A 119 18.40 -0.40 4.51
N PRO A 120 18.89 -0.65 5.75
CA PRO A 120 18.34 -1.69 6.58
C PRO A 120 16.86 -1.48 6.85
N ARG A 121 16.06 -2.56 6.84
CA ARG A 121 14.59 -2.47 7.05
C ARG A 121 14.24 -1.77 8.36
N GLN A 122 15.00 -2.03 9.43
CA GLN A 122 14.77 -1.39 10.74
C GLN A 122 14.93 0.15 10.69
N VAL A 123 15.74 0.67 9.77
CA VAL A 123 15.90 2.11 9.56
C VAL A 123 14.77 2.62 8.67
N LEU A 124 14.50 1.93 7.56
CA LEU A 124 13.38 2.23 6.66
C LEU A 124 12.07 2.39 7.43
N ASP A 125 11.74 1.44 8.32
CA ASP A 125 10.49 1.42 9.08
C ASP A 125 10.30 2.67 9.97
N LYS A 126 11.38 3.38 10.30
CA LYS A 126 11.34 4.56 11.17
C LYS A 126 11.29 5.88 10.40
N GLN A 127 11.97 5.97 9.26
CA GLN A 127 12.21 7.25 8.59
C GLN A 127 11.92 7.26 7.09
N GLY A 128 11.55 6.13 6.50
CA GLY A 128 11.43 6.01 5.06
C GLY A 128 12.79 6.01 4.36
N MET A 129 12.84 6.63 3.19
CA MET A 129 14.00 6.62 2.29
C MET A 129 14.38 8.02 1.84
N THR A 130 15.67 8.27 1.66
CA THR A 130 16.16 9.45 0.91
C THR A 130 16.11 9.20 -0.60
N LEU A 131 16.23 10.27 -1.39
CA LEU A 131 16.31 10.16 -2.85
C LEU A 131 17.51 9.31 -3.32
N ASP A 132 18.68 9.48 -2.69
CA ASP A 132 19.87 8.70 -3.01
C ASP A 132 19.68 7.21 -2.69
N GLN A 133 18.99 6.89 -1.59
CA GLN A 133 18.67 5.51 -1.23
C GLN A 133 17.68 4.88 -2.23
N ILE A 134 16.68 5.63 -2.70
CA ILE A 134 15.79 5.17 -3.77
C ILE A 134 16.59 4.86 -5.04
N GLY A 135 17.47 5.77 -5.46
CA GLY A 135 18.34 5.58 -6.62
C GLY A 135 19.26 4.36 -6.49
N ALA A 136 19.87 4.19 -5.32
CA ALA A 136 20.73 3.05 -5.01
C ALA A 136 19.96 1.72 -5.03
N ILE A 137 18.74 1.65 -4.46
CA ILE A 137 17.90 0.44 -4.51
C ILE A 137 17.52 0.12 -5.96
N LEU A 138 17.07 1.10 -6.75
CA LEU A 138 16.73 0.89 -8.17
C LEU A 138 17.93 0.38 -8.97
N SER A 139 19.14 0.85 -8.63
CA SER A 139 20.39 0.41 -9.27
C SER A 139 20.77 -1.05 -8.96
N THR A 140 20.09 -1.72 -8.02
CA THR A 140 20.27 -3.17 -7.78
C THR A 140 19.51 -4.04 -8.79
N GLN A 141 18.65 -3.43 -9.60
CA GLN A 141 17.83 -4.08 -10.62
C GLN A 141 18.45 -3.84 -12.02
N PRO A 142 18.11 -4.67 -13.03
CA PRO A 142 18.65 -4.52 -14.39
C PRO A 142 17.97 -3.38 -15.16
N ILE A 143 17.96 -2.18 -14.58
CA ILE A 143 17.40 -0.95 -15.16
C ILE A 143 18.42 0.18 -15.07
N LYS A 144 18.21 1.24 -15.86
CA LYS A 144 18.93 2.50 -15.70
C LYS A 144 18.19 3.38 -14.69
N ALA A 145 18.87 3.77 -13.62
CA ALA A 145 18.40 4.76 -12.67
C ALA A 145 19.29 6.02 -12.73
N GLU A 146 18.67 7.20 -12.71
CA GLU A 146 19.38 8.48 -12.66
C GLU A 146 18.77 9.34 -11.54
N VAL A 147 19.62 9.78 -10.60
CA VAL A 147 19.21 10.64 -9.48
C VAL A 147 19.45 12.10 -9.86
N ARG A 148 18.41 12.93 -9.72
CA ARG A 148 18.47 14.38 -9.98
C ARG A 148 17.96 15.11 -8.75
N HIS A 149 18.87 15.79 -8.06
CA HIS A 149 18.54 16.73 -6.98
C HIS A 149 18.06 18.06 -7.58
N ALA A 150 17.29 18.80 -6.78
CA ALA A 150 16.73 20.11 -7.16
C ALA A 150 17.80 21.21 -7.28
#